data_AF-A0A963L088-F1
#
_entry.id   AF-A0A963L088-F1
#
_cell.length_a   1.000
_cell.length_b   1.000
_cell.length_c   1.000
_cell.angle_alpha   90.00
_cell.angle_beta   90.00
_cell.angle_gamma   90.00
#
_symmetry.space_group_name_H-M   'P 1'
#
loop_
_entity.id
_entity.type
_entity.pdbx_description
1 polymer ?
#
loop_
_entity_poly.entity_id
_entity_poly.type
_entity_poly.pdbx_seq_one_letter_code
_entity_poly.pdbx_strand_id
1 'polypeptide(L)'
;MTDSSIWSVDHIAATNLAASLGPDCREEQIELIAEHFAQHRHSAYTWIADRIRDNLLERLSSASRGLFRRKSDEWTSGYREAEHIVMTIDTDELVGVDDRPARSKGQILRSMMRGAKK
;
A
#
# COMPACT_ATOMS: atom_id res chain seq x y z
N MET A 1 -16.70 -1.32 -0.33
CA MET A 1 -16.95 -1.62 -1.77
C MET A 1 -15.72 -1.26 -2.62
N THR A 2 -14.53 -1.64 -2.18
CA THR A 2 -13.23 -1.32 -2.81
C THR A 2 -12.58 -2.52 -3.51
N ASP A 3 -12.96 -3.76 -3.13
CA ASP A 3 -12.42 -5.01 -3.67
C ASP A 3 -12.60 -5.19 -5.18
N SER A 4 -13.69 -4.69 -5.75
CA SER A 4 -14.00 -4.91 -7.17
C SER A 4 -13.02 -4.19 -8.12
N SER A 5 -12.38 -3.10 -7.69
CA SER A 5 -11.39 -2.38 -8.50
C SER A 5 -10.00 -3.02 -8.44
N ILE A 6 -9.66 -3.62 -7.30
CA ILE A 6 -8.36 -4.21 -7.03
C ILE A 6 -8.22 -5.54 -7.77
N TRP A 7 -9.28 -6.37 -7.76
CA TRP A 7 -9.34 -7.60 -8.54
C TRP A 7 -9.18 -7.35 -10.05
N SER A 8 -9.61 -6.18 -10.54
CA SER A 8 -9.47 -5.82 -11.95
C SER A 8 -8.02 -5.61 -12.38
N VAL A 9 -7.14 -5.13 -11.49
CA VAL A 9 -5.73 -4.86 -11.83
C VAL A 9 -4.96 -6.16 -11.99
N ASP A 10 -5.14 -7.10 -11.06
CA ASP A 10 -4.45 -8.40 -11.14
C ASP A 10 -4.95 -9.23 -12.31
N HIS A 11 -6.25 -9.17 -12.59
CA HIS A 11 -6.83 -9.85 -13.74
C HIS A 11 -6.29 -9.28 -15.07
N ILE A 12 -6.13 -7.96 -15.17
CA ILE A 12 -5.48 -7.32 -16.33
C ILE A 12 -4.01 -7.76 -16.44
N ALA A 13 -3.27 -7.77 -15.33
CA ALA A 13 -1.88 -8.20 -15.33
C ALA A 13 -1.74 -9.68 -15.72
N ALA A 14 -2.62 -10.54 -15.22
CA ALA A 14 -2.68 -11.97 -15.56
C ALA A 14 -3.00 -12.18 -17.03
N THR A 15 -3.95 -11.42 -17.57
CA THR A 15 -4.29 -11.44 -19.01
C THR A 15 -3.11 -11.02 -19.88
N ASN A 16 -2.40 -9.97 -19.48
CA ASN A 16 -1.21 -9.50 -20.20
C ASN A 16 -0.07 -10.54 -20.15
N LEU A 17 0.11 -11.20 -19.01
CA LEU A 17 1.08 -12.29 -18.89
C LEU A 17 0.69 -13.47 -19.79
N ALA A 18 -0.57 -13.90 -19.76
CA ALA A 18 -1.09 -14.96 -20.63
C ALA A 18 -0.88 -14.63 -22.11
N ALA A 19 -1.19 -13.39 -22.53
CA ALA A 19 -0.96 -12.93 -23.90
C ALA A 19 0.53 -12.96 -24.31
N SER A 20 1.44 -12.76 -23.35
CA SER A 20 2.90 -12.81 -23.58
C SER A 20 3.44 -14.24 -23.64
N LEU A 21 2.80 -15.18 -22.96
CA LEU A 21 3.18 -16.60 -22.93
C LEU A 21 2.65 -17.39 -24.13
N GLY A 22 1.60 -16.89 -24.80
CA GLY A 22 1.03 -17.47 -26.02
C GLY A 22 -0.44 -17.88 -25.87
N PRO A 23 -1.08 -18.36 -26.96
CA PRO A 23 -2.54 -18.55 -27.05
C PRO A 23 -3.10 -19.73 -26.22
N ASP A 24 -2.26 -20.52 -25.57
CA ASP A 24 -2.68 -21.74 -24.86
C ASP A 24 -3.16 -21.52 -23.41
N CYS A 25 -3.15 -20.27 -22.93
CA CYS A 25 -3.65 -19.95 -21.60
C CYS A 25 -5.19 -19.98 -21.56
N ARG A 26 -5.73 -20.94 -20.80
CA ARG A 26 -7.16 -21.03 -20.51
C ARG A 26 -7.58 -19.96 -19.50
N GLU A 27 -8.86 -19.59 -19.54
CA GLU A 27 -9.45 -18.60 -18.63
C GLU A 27 -9.25 -18.96 -17.14
N GLU A 28 -9.43 -20.24 -16.79
CA GLU A 28 -9.14 -20.77 -15.44
C GLU A 28 -7.69 -20.52 -14.99
N GLN A 29 -6.73 -20.54 -15.92
CA GLN A 29 -5.32 -20.26 -15.62
C GLN A 29 -5.07 -18.77 -15.41
N ILE A 30 -5.79 -17.92 -16.15
CA ILE A 30 -5.73 -16.45 -15.97
C ILE A 30 -6.27 -16.07 -14.59
N GLU A 31 -7.37 -16.68 -14.14
CA GLU A 31 -7.91 -16.46 -12.80
C GLU A 31 -6.92 -16.88 -11.70
N LEU A 32 -6.30 -18.06 -11.84
CA LEU A 32 -5.32 -18.55 -10.87
C LEU A 32 -4.06 -17.66 -10.81
N ILE A 33 -3.61 -17.16 -11.95
CA ILE A 33 -2.50 -16.18 -12.00
C ILE A 33 -2.92 -14.86 -11.33
N ALA A 34 -4.13 -14.37 -11.57
CA ALA A 34 -4.63 -13.15 -10.96
C ALA A 34 -4.71 -13.27 -9.43
N GLU A 35 -5.17 -14.42 -8.92
CA GLU A 35 -5.18 -14.70 -7.49
C GLU A 35 -3.77 -14.72 -6.90
N HIS A 36 -2.81 -15.37 -7.57
CA HIS A 36 -1.41 -15.33 -7.16
C HIS A 36 -0.82 -13.91 -7.14
N PHE A 37 -1.16 -13.08 -8.11
CA PHE A 37 -0.73 -11.67 -8.14
C PHE A 37 -1.35 -10.85 -7.00
N ALA A 38 -2.64 -11.04 -6.72
CA ALA A 38 -3.31 -10.41 -5.60
C ALA A 38 -2.63 -10.79 -4.27
N GLN A 39 -2.38 -12.09 -4.06
CA GLN A 39 -1.70 -12.60 -2.88
C GLN A 39 -0.28 -12.07 -2.76
N HIS A 40 0.49 -12.07 -3.85
CA HIS A 40 1.85 -11.55 -3.86
C HIS A 40 1.88 -10.06 -3.54
N ARG A 41 0.98 -9.25 -4.12
CA ARG A 41 0.88 -7.82 -3.82
C ARG A 41 0.56 -7.58 -2.35
N HIS A 42 -0.39 -8.33 -1.78
CA HIS A 42 -0.72 -8.24 -0.36
C HIS A 42 0.51 -8.54 0.51
N SER A 43 1.18 -9.68 0.27
CA SER A 43 2.40 -10.04 1.01
C SER A 43 3.53 -9.01 0.86
N ALA A 44 3.69 -8.44 -0.33
CA ALA A 44 4.68 -7.39 -0.57
C ALA A 44 4.35 -6.11 0.21
N TYR A 45 3.08 -5.69 0.26
CA TYR A 45 2.65 -4.52 1.03
C TYR A 45 2.83 -4.72 2.52
N THR A 46 2.45 -5.88 3.06
CA THR A 46 2.72 -6.22 4.47
C THR A 46 4.22 -6.13 4.77
N TRP A 47 5.06 -6.73 3.93
CA TRP A 47 6.51 -6.69 4.12
C TRP A 47 7.08 -5.27 4.07
N ILE A 48 6.61 -4.43 3.14
CA ILE A 48 7.02 -3.01 3.07
C ILE A 48 6.58 -2.26 4.32
N ALA A 49 5.33 -2.42 4.75
CA ALA A 49 4.81 -1.76 5.94
C ALA A 49 5.60 -2.13 7.20
N ASP A 50 5.88 -3.42 7.39
CA ASP A 50 6.72 -3.91 8.49
C ASP A 50 8.10 -3.26 8.46
N ARG A 51 8.73 -3.20 7.29
CA ARG A 51 10.04 -2.56 7.13
C ARG A 51 10.02 -1.06 7.43
N ILE A 52 8.97 -0.35 7.03
CA ILE A 52 8.79 1.07 7.35
C ILE A 52 8.62 1.24 8.87
N ARG A 53 7.79 0.39 9.49
CA ARG A 53 7.56 0.41 10.95
C ARG A 53 8.84 0.17 11.72
N ASP A 54 9.62 -0.84 11.35
CA ASP A 54 10.92 -1.14 11.96
C ASP A 54 11.89 0.04 11.85
N ASN A 55 11.94 0.69 10.68
CA ASN A 55 12.77 1.88 10.46
C ASN A 55 12.34 3.06 11.35
N LEU A 56 11.03 3.30 11.47
CA LEU A 56 10.48 4.35 12.33
C LEU A 56 10.83 4.11 13.80
N LEU A 57 10.67 2.87 14.28
CA LEU A 57 11.04 2.48 15.65
C LEU A 57 12.55 2.62 15.90
N GLU A 58 13.38 2.21 14.94
CA GLU A 58 14.84 2.38 15.03
C GLU A 58 15.23 3.86 15.12
N ARG A 59 14.63 4.72 14.29
CA ARG A 59 14.85 6.17 14.32
C ARG A 59 14.38 6.81 15.62
N LEU A 60 13.22 6.40 16.14
CA LEU A 60 12.71 6.83 17.45
C LEU A 60 13.67 6.42 18.57
N SER A 61 14.13 5.16 18.58
CA SER A 61 15.10 4.64 19.55
C SER A 61 16.43 5.37 19.49
N SER A 62 16.93 5.66 18.28
CA SER A 62 18.18 6.40 18.10
C SER A 62 18.06 7.84 18.60
N ALA A 63 16.95 8.51 18.29
CA ALA A 63 16.68 9.88 18.77
C ALA A 63 16.52 9.93 20.29
N SER A 64 15.87 8.92 20.88
CA SER A 64 15.65 8.85 22.33
C SER A 64 16.94 8.64 23.11
N ARG A 65 17.89 7.82 22.62
CA ARG A 65 19.20 7.59 23.26
C ARG A 65 20.01 8.88 23.46
N GLY A 66 19.92 9.83 22.52
CA GLY A 66 20.59 11.13 22.63
C GLY A 66 19.98 12.06 23.68
N LEU A 67 18.69 11.88 23.97
CA LEU A 67 17.89 12.75 24.84
C LEU A 67 17.66 12.15 26.25
N PHE A 68 17.89 10.84 26.39
CA PHE A 68 17.75 10.07 27.65
C PHE A 68 18.65 10.59 28.77
N ARG A 69 19.81 11.19 28.45
CA ARG A 69 20.73 11.74 29.45
C ARG A 69 20.24 13.06 30.09
N ARG A 70 19.12 13.65 29.64
CA ARG A 70 18.71 15.01 30.02
C ARG A 70 17.26 15.19 30.51
N LYS A 71 16.38 14.18 30.60
CA LYS A 71 14.92 14.44 30.69
C LYS A 71 14.11 13.63 31.72
N SER A 72 13.02 14.28 32.14
CA SER A 72 11.97 13.93 33.12
C SER A 72 10.94 12.91 32.61
N ASP A 73 10.06 12.44 33.51
CA ASP A 73 8.98 11.46 33.24
C ASP A 73 8.10 11.79 32.02
N GLU A 74 7.88 13.09 31.74
CA GLU A 74 7.11 13.58 30.59
C GLU A 74 7.71 13.14 29.25
N TRP A 75 9.04 13.10 29.14
CA TRP A 75 9.73 12.65 27.93
C TRP A 75 9.56 11.15 27.69
N THR A 76 9.65 10.35 28.75
CA THR A 76 9.42 8.91 28.71
C THR A 76 7.99 8.60 28.28
N SER A 77 7.02 9.38 28.77
CA SER A 77 5.62 9.24 28.34
C SER A 77 5.44 9.57 26.86
N GLY A 78 6.02 10.68 26.37
CA GLY A 78 5.93 11.06 24.96
C GLY A 78 6.59 10.05 24.02
N TYR A 79 7.68 9.42 24.45
CA TYR A 79 8.33 8.35 23.70
C TYR A 79 7.42 7.11 23.55
N ARG A 80 6.80 6.66 24.65
CA ARG A 80 5.86 5.53 24.62
C ARG A 80 4.64 5.81 23.74
N GLU A 81 4.14 7.04 23.77
CA GLU A 81 3.04 7.45 22.91
C GLU A 81 3.44 7.42 21.43
N ALA A 82 4.63 7.90 21.09
CA ALA A 82 5.14 7.85 19.72
C ALA A 82 5.34 6.40 19.22
N GLU A 83 5.84 5.49 20.06
CA GLU A 83 5.92 4.06 19.74
C GLU A 83 4.53 3.46 19.51
N HIS A 84 3.58 3.76 20.40
CA HIS A 84 2.21 3.27 20.29
C HIS A 84 1.56 3.74 18.98
N ILE A 85 1.69 5.02 18.63
CA ILE A 85 1.19 5.56 17.36
C ILE A 85 1.76 4.76 16.19
N VAL A 86 3.08 4.59 16.10
CA VAL A 86 3.74 3.84 15.02
C VAL A 86 3.24 2.40 14.89
N MET A 87 2.92 1.75 16.02
CA MET A 87 2.36 0.39 16.02
C MET A 87 0.90 0.32 15.55
N THR A 88 0.17 1.44 15.61
CA THR A 88 -1.25 1.52 15.22
C THR A 88 -1.51 2.07 13.82
N ILE A 89 -0.49 2.57 13.12
CA ILE A 89 -0.65 3.05 11.74
C ILE A 89 -0.98 1.87 10.82
N ASP A 90 -2.01 2.04 9.99
CA ASP A 90 -2.44 1.05 9.01
C ASP A 90 -1.34 0.78 7.96
N THR A 91 -1.31 -0.43 7.44
CA THR A 91 -0.44 -0.85 6.33
C THR A 91 -0.60 0.08 5.12
N ASP A 92 -1.84 0.45 4.78
CA ASP A 92 -2.11 1.30 3.62
C ASP A 92 -1.58 2.73 3.80
N GLU A 93 -1.68 3.24 5.04
CA GLU A 93 -1.13 4.55 5.42
C GLU A 93 0.40 4.53 5.47
N LEU A 94 1.01 3.45 5.95
CA LEU A 94 2.47 3.28 5.95
C LEU A 94 3.05 3.19 4.54
N VAL A 95 2.40 2.44 3.65
CA VAL A 95 2.87 2.23 2.26
C VAL A 95 2.52 3.41 1.36
N GLY A 96 1.60 4.29 1.79
CA GLY A 96 1.15 5.45 1.02
C GLY A 96 0.30 5.05 -0.18
N VAL A 97 -0.44 3.96 -0.08
CA VAL A 97 -1.41 3.54 -1.10
C VAL A 97 -2.57 4.53 -1.04
N ASP A 98 -2.69 5.39 -2.05
CA ASP A 98 -3.77 6.38 -2.13
C ASP A 98 -5.10 5.64 -2.29
N ASP A 99 -5.80 5.41 -1.18
CA ASP A 99 -7.09 4.70 -1.09
C ASP A 99 -8.27 5.53 -1.68
N ARG A 100 -7.94 6.52 -2.50
CA ARG A 100 -8.95 7.28 -3.23
C ARG A 100 -9.66 6.33 -4.19
N PRO A 101 -11.00 6.30 -4.17
CA PRO A 101 -11.75 5.43 -5.05
C PRO A 101 -11.33 5.70 -6.49
N ALA A 102 -10.98 4.63 -7.21
CA ALA A 102 -10.57 4.68 -8.60
C ALA A 102 -11.59 5.52 -9.38
N ARG A 103 -11.11 6.54 -10.10
CA ARG A 103 -11.98 7.43 -10.87
C ARG A 103 -12.78 6.60 -11.86
N SER A 104 -14.11 6.70 -11.82
CA SER A 104 -14.95 6.03 -12.81
C SER A 104 -14.63 6.52 -14.22
N LYS A 105 -14.86 5.69 -15.24
CA LYS A 105 -14.67 6.07 -16.66
C LYS A 105 -15.31 7.43 -16.99
N GLY A 106 -16.49 7.70 -16.41
CA GLY A 106 -17.17 8.99 -16.54
C GLY A 106 -16.47 10.15 -15.83
N GLN A 107 -15.83 9.93 -14.67
CA GLN A 107 -15.02 10.95 -14.00
C GLN A 107 -13.74 11.28 -14.79
N ILE A 108 -13.11 10.27 -15.40
CA ILE A 108 -11.93 10.45 -16.27
C ILE A 108 -12.31 11.24 -17.54
N LEU A 109 -13.39 10.85 -18.22
CA LEU A 109 -13.90 11.57 -19.40
C LEU A 109 -14.23 13.03 -19.08
N ARG A 110 -14.89 13.29 -17.94
CA ARG A 110 -15.20 14.65 -17.51
C ARG A 110 -13.95 15.46 -17.17
N SER A 111 -12.91 14.86 -16.59
CA SER A 111 -11.66 15.59 -16.34
C SER A 111 -10.90 15.91 -17.63
N MET A 112 -10.90 15.00 -18.60
CA MET A 112 -10.30 15.23 -19.92
C MET A 112 -11.03 16.34 -20.69
N MET A 113 -12.36 16.33 -20.69
CA MET A 113 -13.16 17.40 -21.31
C MET A 113 -12.95 18.78 -20.67
N ARG A 114 -12.76 18.84 -19.35
CA ARG A 114 -12.45 20.10 -18.65
C ARG A 114 -11.04 20.58 -18.94
N GLY A 115 -10.09 19.66 -19.12
CA GLY A 115 -8.72 19.97 -19.53
C GLY A 115 -8.63 20.49 -20.97
N ALA A 116 -9.45 19.99 -21.89
CA ALA A 116 -9.49 20.41 -23.29
C ALA A 116 -10.24 21.74 -23.55
N LYS A 117 -10.84 22.34 -22.51
CA LYS A 117 -11.50 23.66 -22.57
C LYS A 117 -10.64 24.80 -22.01
N LYS A 118 -9.41 24.48 -21.57
CA LYS A 118 -8.34 25.47 -21.33
C LYS A 118 -7.45 25.54 -22.56
#